data_AF-A0A351C011-F1
#
_entry.id   AF-A0A351C011-F1
#
_cell.length_a   1.000
_cell.length_b   1.000
_cell.length_c   1.000
_cell.angle_alpha   90.00
_cell.angle_beta   90.00
_cell.angle_gamma   90.00
#
_symmetry.space_group_name_H-M   'P 1'
#
loop_
_entity.id
_entity.type
_entity.pdbx_description
1 polymer ?
#
loop_
_entity_poly.entity_id
_entity_poly.type
_entity_poly.pdbx_seq_one_letter_code
_entity_poly.pdbx_strand_id
1 'polypeptide(L)'
;MNSGSQKIKNGYLLLFILLLTMISAQIVSDRTIQTNVERRINIQDSIESGLSEAPYQFRVVKTILGNAVELIVSKFEDDPEDSHIISYHIVIFLVFFGIYTLLFYYLRMMFSDKTCMIGLLLLQLIIPLGITSIWEEGDYITLLFYLVGFILMFKHKDQYLPLVVFIGTFNRDQIIFLGVFYVAFLIWEKRLFTKRSIAIIIMFFIAYFAAYMSLRIFYGFRENKYVTDIQTSTNIAHWDEILGLWIEQVFVFVILSAFAFKKSSLFFKLSLLSLILYVGIFFFNSILSQIAKILPAYLILIPMSLQILSGERMKYFDKLNSDDLSAAEST
;
A
#
# COMPACT_ATOMS: atom_id res chain seq x y z
N MET A 1 -21.82 -13.34 28.95
CA MET A 1 -21.73 -11.89 28.63
C MET A 1 -22.02 -11.69 27.14
N ASN A 2 -22.82 -10.68 26.82
CA ASN A 2 -23.82 -10.63 25.72
C ASN A 2 -23.31 -10.69 24.26
N SER A 3 -23.74 -11.73 23.53
CA SER A 3 -23.61 -11.82 22.06
C SER A 3 -24.31 -10.67 21.32
N GLY A 4 -25.36 -10.08 21.89
CA GLY A 4 -26.08 -8.94 21.32
C GLY A 4 -25.26 -7.64 21.28
N SER A 5 -24.50 -7.35 22.34
CA SER A 5 -23.64 -6.14 22.38
C SER A 5 -22.50 -6.21 21.37
N GLN A 6 -21.99 -7.41 21.11
CA GLN A 6 -20.91 -7.62 20.14
C GLN A 6 -21.41 -7.52 18.69
N LYS A 7 -22.63 -8.01 18.39
CA LYS A 7 -23.26 -7.83 17.07
C LYS A 7 -23.48 -6.35 16.73
N ILE A 8 -24.01 -5.57 17.67
CA ILE A 8 -24.27 -4.13 17.47
C ILE A 8 -22.95 -3.37 17.20
N LYS A 9 -21.88 -3.67 17.94
CA LYS A 9 -20.55 -3.08 17.71
C LYS A 9 -19.99 -3.41 16.32
N ASN A 10 -20.18 -4.64 15.84
CA ASN A 10 -19.73 -5.04 14.50
C ASN A 10 -20.50 -4.30 13.39
N GLY A 11 -21.79 -4.04 13.58
CA GLY A 11 -22.61 -3.27 12.63
C GLY A 11 -22.12 -1.83 12.46
N TYR A 12 -21.83 -1.13 13.57
CA TYR A 12 -21.27 0.23 13.50
C TYR A 12 -19.90 0.29 12.84
N LEU A 13 -19.04 -0.69 13.11
CA LEU A 13 -17.72 -0.77 12.47
C LEU A 13 -17.84 -0.97 10.95
N LEU A 14 -18.73 -1.86 10.51
CA LEU A 14 -18.98 -2.07 9.08
C LEU A 14 -19.51 -0.79 8.42
N LEU A 15 -20.50 -0.13 9.02
CA LEU A 15 -21.04 1.12 8.52
C LEU A 15 -19.95 2.21 8.42
N PHE A 16 -19.09 2.29 9.43
CA PHE A 16 -17.97 3.22 9.45
C PHE A 16 -16.97 2.95 8.31
N ILE A 17 -16.59 1.69 8.11
CA ILE A 17 -15.71 1.28 6.99
C ILE A 17 -16.36 1.59 5.64
N LEU A 18 -17.67 1.30 5.48
CA LEU A 18 -18.40 1.60 4.26
C LEU A 18 -18.44 3.10 3.98
N LEU A 19 -18.69 3.93 4.99
CA LEU A 19 -18.69 5.39 4.85
C LEU A 19 -17.32 5.92 4.38
N LEU A 20 -16.23 5.50 5.02
CA LEU A 20 -14.88 5.88 4.60
C LEU A 20 -14.57 5.41 3.18
N THR A 21 -15.00 4.19 2.85
CA THR A 21 -14.86 3.62 1.51
C THR A 21 -15.57 4.48 0.46
N MET A 22 -16.84 4.83 0.69
CA MET A 22 -17.63 5.66 -0.23
C MET A 22 -16.99 7.03 -0.44
N ILE A 23 -16.57 7.69 0.65
CA ILE A 23 -15.93 9.01 0.56
C ILE A 23 -14.63 8.94 -0.26
N SER A 24 -13.75 7.99 0.05
CA SER A 24 -12.48 7.84 -0.68
C SER A 24 -12.67 7.45 -2.14
N ALA A 25 -13.57 6.50 -2.42
CA ALA A 25 -13.88 6.06 -3.78
C ALA A 25 -14.43 7.22 -4.62
N GLN A 26 -15.35 8.01 -4.06
CA GLN A 26 -15.90 9.19 -4.71
C GLN A 26 -14.83 10.24 -5.00
N ILE A 27 -14.04 10.63 -3.99
CA ILE A 27 -12.99 11.64 -4.15
C ILE A 27 -11.97 11.25 -5.22
N VAL A 28 -11.54 9.98 -5.22
CA VAL A 28 -10.63 9.48 -6.26
C VAL A 28 -11.33 9.48 -7.61
N SER A 29 -12.52 8.90 -7.70
CA SER A 29 -13.31 8.84 -8.94
C SER A 29 -13.48 10.20 -9.60
N ASP A 30 -13.86 11.23 -8.85
CA ASP A 30 -14.10 12.56 -9.41
C ASP A 30 -12.80 13.19 -9.94
N ARG A 31 -11.69 13.00 -9.21
CA ARG A 31 -10.40 13.62 -9.54
C ARG A 31 -9.60 12.88 -10.61
N THR A 32 -9.77 11.56 -10.74
CA THR A 32 -8.93 10.74 -11.61
C THR A 32 -9.69 9.94 -12.66
N ILE A 33 -10.99 9.66 -12.48
CA ILE A 33 -11.82 8.93 -13.44
C ILE A 33 -12.65 9.90 -14.28
N GLN A 34 -13.64 10.55 -13.66
CA GLN A 34 -14.69 11.30 -14.36
C GLN A 34 -14.16 12.50 -15.15
N THR A 35 -13.12 13.15 -14.65
CA THR A 35 -12.51 14.32 -15.31
C THR A 35 -11.62 13.95 -16.50
N ASN A 36 -11.35 12.67 -16.74
CA ASN A 36 -10.33 12.21 -17.68
C ASN A 36 -10.74 10.95 -18.48
N VAL A 37 -12.03 10.70 -18.69
CA VAL A 37 -12.57 9.43 -19.24
C VAL A 37 -11.92 9.05 -20.58
N GLU A 38 -12.03 9.91 -21.59
CA GLU A 38 -11.45 9.65 -22.93
C GLU A 38 -9.94 9.37 -22.84
N ARG A 39 -9.21 10.16 -22.05
CA ARG A 39 -7.77 9.98 -21.85
C ARG A 39 -7.47 8.62 -21.22
N ARG A 40 -8.30 8.14 -20.30
CA ARG A 40 -8.11 6.85 -19.63
C ARG A 40 -8.42 5.67 -20.53
N ILE A 41 -9.49 5.74 -21.32
CA ILE A 41 -9.81 4.72 -22.32
C ILE A 41 -8.62 4.56 -23.26
N ASN A 42 -8.12 5.67 -23.82
CA ASN A 42 -6.94 5.68 -24.69
C ASN A 42 -5.68 5.09 -24.01
N ILE A 43 -5.45 5.43 -22.74
CA ILE A 43 -4.35 4.87 -21.96
C ILE A 43 -4.51 3.35 -21.83
N GLN A 44 -5.71 2.89 -21.50
CA GLN A 44 -6.00 1.49 -21.30
C GLN A 44 -5.78 0.69 -22.58
N ASP A 45 -6.36 1.15 -23.69
CA ASP A 45 -6.19 0.56 -25.01
C ASP A 45 -4.72 0.51 -25.41
N SER A 46 -3.95 1.56 -25.09
CA SER A 46 -2.50 1.60 -25.34
C SER A 46 -1.73 0.56 -24.53
N ILE A 47 -2.15 0.26 -23.30
CA ILE A 47 -1.51 -0.76 -22.45
C ILE A 47 -1.83 -2.15 -23.00
N GLU A 48 -3.09 -2.41 -23.36
CA GLU A 48 -3.54 -3.70 -23.90
C GLU A 48 -2.89 -4.02 -25.24
N SER A 49 -2.80 -3.03 -26.12
CA SER A 49 -2.12 -3.14 -27.41
C SER A 49 -0.59 -3.13 -27.33
N GLY A 50 -0.01 -2.92 -26.13
CA GLY A 50 1.45 -2.83 -25.95
C GLY A 50 2.09 -1.59 -26.60
N LEU A 51 1.29 -0.56 -26.89
CA LEU A 51 1.73 0.71 -27.47
C LEU A 51 2.11 1.76 -26.40
N SER A 52 1.65 1.57 -25.17
CA SER A 52 1.98 2.46 -24.05
C SER A 52 3.49 2.50 -23.80
N GLU A 53 3.99 3.61 -23.26
CA GLU A 53 5.42 3.74 -22.97
C GLU A 53 5.80 3.02 -21.66
N ALA A 54 7.04 2.53 -21.57
CA ALA A 54 7.58 2.06 -20.30
C ALA A 54 7.71 3.24 -19.30
N PRO A 55 7.34 3.06 -18.01
CA PRO A 55 6.96 1.81 -17.36
C PRO A 55 5.43 1.52 -17.34
N TYR A 56 4.60 2.35 -17.96
CA TYR A 56 3.13 2.25 -17.85
C TYR A 56 2.55 1.01 -18.53
N GLN A 57 3.12 0.58 -19.66
CA GLN A 57 2.73 -0.66 -20.36
C GLN A 57 2.78 -1.92 -19.49
N PHE A 58 3.53 -1.90 -18.38
CA PHE A 58 3.71 -3.03 -17.49
C PHE A 58 2.67 -3.07 -16.34
N ARG A 59 1.81 -2.06 -16.21
CA ARG A 59 0.83 -1.94 -15.12
C ARG A 59 -0.51 -2.55 -15.49
N VAL A 60 -0.54 -3.87 -15.65
CA VAL A 60 -1.67 -4.59 -16.24
C VAL A 60 -2.81 -4.90 -15.26
N VAL A 61 -2.54 -4.98 -13.95
CA VAL A 61 -3.56 -5.40 -12.96
C VAL A 61 -4.77 -4.48 -12.97
N LYS A 62 -4.55 -3.16 -12.97
CA LYS A 62 -5.65 -2.17 -13.00
C LYS A 62 -6.54 -2.38 -14.23
N THR A 63 -5.92 -2.49 -15.40
CA THR A 63 -6.63 -2.68 -16.68
C THR A 63 -7.44 -3.98 -16.68
N ILE A 64 -6.84 -5.09 -16.25
CA ILE A 64 -7.52 -6.39 -16.17
C ILE A 64 -8.73 -6.32 -15.24
N LEU A 65 -8.59 -5.69 -14.07
CA LEU A 65 -9.70 -5.54 -13.12
C LEU A 65 -10.81 -4.64 -13.68
N GLY A 66 -10.45 -3.52 -14.32
CA GLY A 66 -11.39 -2.62 -14.99
C GLY A 66 -12.24 -3.35 -16.04
N ASN A 67 -11.57 -4.02 -16.98
CA ASN A 67 -12.23 -4.76 -18.06
C ASN A 67 -13.12 -5.89 -17.57
N ALA A 68 -12.67 -6.62 -16.54
CA ALA A 68 -13.46 -7.70 -15.97
C ALA A 68 -14.80 -7.19 -15.41
N VAL A 69 -14.80 -6.00 -14.80
CA VAL A 69 -16.01 -5.35 -14.31
C VAL A 69 -16.81 -4.73 -15.46
N GLU A 70 -16.15 -4.12 -16.43
CA GLU A 70 -16.77 -3.50 -17.60
C GLU A 70 -17.55 -4.51 -18.46
N LEU A 71 -17.06 -5.74 -18.59
CA LEU A 71 -17.77 -6.84 -19.24
C LEU A 71 -19.12 -7.17 -18.57
N ILE A 72 -19.25 -6.86 -17.27
CA ILE A 72 -20.49 -7.07 -16.51
C ILE A 72 -21.36 -5.82 -16.60
N VAL A 73 -20.79 -4.62 -16.44
CA VAL A 73 -21.50 -3.34 -16.44
C VAL A 73 -22.10 -3.01 -17.80
N SER A 74 -21.38 -3.28 -18.90
CA SER A 74 -21.84 -3.08 -20.28
C SER A 74 -23.09 -3.91 -20.67
N LYS A 75 -23.54 -4.81 -19.81
CA LYS A 75 -24.84 -5.52 -19.97
C LYS A 75 -26.03 -4.69 -19.46
N PHE A 76 -25.77 -3.62 -18.74
CA PHE A 76 -26.75 -2.77 -18.07
C PHE A 76 -26.63 -1.30 -18.47
N GLU A 77 -25.46 -0.86 -18.92
CA GLU A 77 -25.19 0.49 -19.42
C GLU A 77 -24.70 0.40 -20.87
N ASP A 78 -25.39 1.07 -21.78
CA ASP A 78 -25.11 1.00 -23.22
C ASP A 78 -24.04 2.01 -23.64
N ASP A 79 -23.90 3.12 -22.91
CA ASP A 79 -22.88 4.13 -23.19
C ASP A 79 -21.48 3.64 -22.74
N PRO A 80 -20.49 3.55 -23.65
CA PRO A 80 -19.16 3.06 -23.31
C PRO A 80 -18.42 3.91 -22.27
N GLU A 81 -18.62 5.24 -22.29
CA GLU A 81 -17.96 6.12 -21.32
C GLU A 81 -18.53 5.95 -19.91
N ASP A 82 -19.86 5.93 -19.78
CA ASP A 82 -20.52 5.68 -18.50
C ASP A 82 -20.23 4.26 -17.98
N SER A 83 -20.23 3.25 -18.85
CA SER A 83 -19.83 1.88 -18.50
C SER A 83 -18.40 1.84 -17.94
N HIS A 84 -17.45 2.54 -18.59
CA HIS A 84 -16.07 2.65 -18.11
C HIS A 84 -16.00 3.35 -16.74
N ILE A 85 -16.68 4.49 -16.58
CA ILE A 85 -16.70 5.24 -15.31
C ILE A 85 -17.23 4.35 -14.17
N ILE A 86 -18.40 3.73 -14.35
CA ILE A 86 -19.04 2.88 -13.35
C ILE A 86 -18.14 1.70 -12.99
N SER A 87 -17.51 1.07 -13.99
CA SER A 87 -16.63 -0.08 -13.79
C SER A 87 -15.42 0.26 -12.94
N TYR A 88 -14.72 1.34 -13.28
CA TYR A 88 -13.57 1.79 -12.50
C TYR A 88 -13.97 2.34 -11.12
N HIS A 89 -15.15 2.93 -10.99
CA HIS A 89 -15.70 3.33 -9.70
C HIS A 89 -15.95 2.11 -8.78
N ILE A 90 -16.49 1.02 -9.33
CA ILE A 90 -16.67 -0.25 -8.58
C ILE A 90 -15.30 -0.82 -8.17
N VAL A 91 -14.32 -0.84 -9.08
CA VAL A 91 -12.96 -1.34 -8.76
C VAL A 91 -12.35 -0.52 -7.62
N ILE A 92 -12.38 0.81 -7.70
CA ILE A 92 -11.77 1.66 -6.66
C ILE A 92 -12.52 1.54 -5.33
N PHE A 93 -13.85 1.39 -5.35
CA PHE A 93 -14.65 1.11 -4.17
C PHE A 93 -14.21 -0.19 -3.49
N LEU A 94 -14.06 -1.28 -4.26
CA LEU A 94 -13.62 -2.58 -3.73
C LEU A 94 -12.19 -2.50 -3.17
N VAL A 95 -11.30 -1.76 -3.83
CA VAL A 95 -9.93 -1.53 -3.37
C VAL A 95 -9.94 -0.78 -2.03
N PHE A 96 -10.67 0.33 -1.90
CA PHE A 96 -10.76 1.06 -0.62
C PHE A 96 -11.45 0.27 0.48
N PHE A 97 -12.48 -0.50 0.15
CA PHE A 97 -13.13 -1.39 1.10
C PHE A 97 -12.11 -2.40 1.65
N GLY A 98 -11.31 -3.00 0.76
CA GLY A 98 -10.20 -3.88 1.12
C GLY A 98 -9.16 -3.17 1.99
N ILE A 99 -8.73 -1.97 1.60
CA ILE A 99 -7.72 -1.18 2.34
C ILE A 99 -8.21 -0.90 3.76
N TYR A 100 -9.41 -0.33 3.94
CA TYR A 100 -9.91 0.01 5.27
C TYR A 100 -10.15 -1.22 6.14
N THR A 101 -10.71 -2.29 5.55
CA THR A 101 -10.94 -3.54 6.25
C THR A 101 -9.63 -4.18 6.71
N LEU A 102 -8.66 -4.31 5.80
CA LEU A 102 -7.37 -4.91 6.12
C LEU A 102 -6.52 -4.02 7.02
N LEU A 103 -6.54 -2.70 6.84
CA LEU A 103 -5.87 -1.77 7.74
C LEU A 103 -6.45 -1.87 9.15
N PHE A 104 -7.77 -1.97 9.30
CA PHE A 104 -8.40 -2.18 10.61
C PHE A 104 -7.89 -3.48 11.25
N TYR A 105 -7.89 -4.59 10.51
CA TYR A 105 -7.36 -5.86 11.01
C TYR A 105 -5.88 -5.79 11.35
N TYR A 106 -5.09 -5.09 10.54
CA TYR A 106 -3.68 -4.85 10.78
C TYR A 106 -3.45 -4.08 12.08
N LEU A 107 -4.13 -2.94 12.26
CA LEU A 107 -4.03 -2.12 13.47
C LEU A 107 -4.53 -2.86 14.71
N ARG A 108 -5.58 -3.68 14.58
CA ARG A 108 -6.16 -4.44 15.70
C ARG A 108 -5.23 -5.51 16.26
N MET A 109 -4.24 -5.95 15.50
CA MET A 109 -3.18 -6.81 16.04
C MET A 109 -2.33 -6.07 17.09
N MET A 110 -2.29 -4.73 17.04
CA MET A 110 -1.43 -3.90 17.88
C MET A 110 -2.21 -3.05 18.89
N PHE A 111 -3.42 -2.60 18.56
CA PHE A 111 -4.16 -1.59 19.32
C PHE A 111 -5.60 -1.99 19.62
N SER A 112 -6.27 -1.20 20.47
CA SER A 112 -7.71 -1.30 20.74
C SER A 112 -8.55 -0.84 19.54
N ASP A 113 -9.80 -1.31 19.47
CA ASP A 113 -10.72 -0.98 18.37
C ASP A 113 -10.89 0.55 18.18
N LYS A 114 -10.90 1.33 19.28
CA LYS A 114 -10.99 2.81 19.23
C LYS A 114 -9.77 3.42 18.54
N THR A 115 -8.57 3.03 18.94
CA THR A 115 -7.32 3.49 18.35
C THR A 115 -7.21 3.07 16.88
N CYS A 116 -7.71 1.88 16.53
CA CYS A 116 -7.79 1.42 15.14
C CYS A 116 -8.67 2.34 14.29
N MET A 117 -9.83 2.75 14.79
CA MET A 117 -10.71 3.70 14.08
C MET A 117 -10.02 5.05 13.84
N ILE A 118 -9.26 5.57 14.81
CA ILE A 118 -8.44 6.79 14.61
C ILE A 118 -7.43 6.56 13.49
N GLY A 119 -6.78 5.39 13.44
CA GLY A 119 -5.87 5.03 12.36
C GLY A 119 -6.51 5.03 10.98
N LEU A 120 -7.76 4.55 10.87
CA LEU A 120 -8.51 4.61 9.61
C LEU A 120 -8.80 6.06 9.20
N LEU A 121 -9.15 6.94 10.16
CA LEU A 121 -9.36 8.36 9.90
C LEU A 121 -8.06 9.06 9.45
N LEU A 122 -6.92 8.71 10.05
CA LEU A 122 -5.62 9.24 9.60
C LEU A 122 -5.35 8.87 8.15
N LEU A 123 -5.64 7.63 7.73
CA LEU A 123 -5.53 7.25 6.33
C LEU A 123 -6.54 8.02 5.44
N GLN A 124 -7.79 8.18 5.89
CA GLN A 124 -8.81 8.95 5.17
C GLN A 124 -8.37 10.39 4.90
N LEU A 125 -7.64 11.02 5.82
CA LEU A 125 -7.11 12.37 5.64
C LEU A 125 -6.00 12.43 4.58
N ILE A 126 -5.21 11.36 4.45
CA ILE A 126 -4.09 11.30 3.49
C ILE A 126 -4.58 11.06 2.07
N ILE A 127 -5.63 10.25 1.87
CA ILE A 127 -6.10 9.83 0.53
C ILE A 127 -6.37 11.03 -0.40
N PRO A 128 -7.18 12.04 -0.04
CA PRO A 128 -7.44 13.18 -0.91
C PRO A 128 -6.18 13.99 -1.28
N LEU A 129 -5.21 14.03 -0.36
CA LEU A 129 -3.98 14.80 -0.51
C LEU A 129 -2.97 14.07 -1.40
N GLY A 130 -3.01 12.74 -1.39
CA GLY A 130 -2.14 11.89 -2.20
C GLY A 130 -2.47 11.89 -3.70
N ILE A 131 -3.63 12.43 -4.11
CA ILE A 131 -4.06 12.51 -5.51
C ILE A 131 -3.42 13.73 -6.18
N THR A 132 -2.29 13.54 -6.84
CA THR A 132 -1.59 14.56 -7.63
C THR A 132 -1.52 14.22 -9.12
N SER A 133 -1.96 13.03 -9.55
CA SER A 133 -2.03 12.65 -10.97
C SER A 133 -3.07 11.58 -11.29
N ILE A 134 -3.45 11.48 -12.58
CA ILE A 134 -4.43 10.51 -13.10
C ILE A 134 -3.99 9.04 -12.97
N TRP A 135 -2.72 8.79 -12.63
CA TRP A 135 -2.10 7.46 -12.65
C TRP A 135 -2.10 6.75 -11.30
N GLU A 136 -2.57 7.40 -10.25
CA GLU A 136 -2.32 7.02 -8.86
C GLU A 136 -3.30 6.01 -8.30
N GLU A 137 -4.36 5.67 -9.04
CA GLU A 137 -5.27 4.58 -8.65
C GLU A 137 -4.55 3.25 -8.46
N GLY A 138 -3.52 2.97 -9.28
CA GLY A 138 -2.68 1.79 -9.13
C GLY A 138 -1.90 1.78 -7.80
N ASP A 139 -1.74 2.93 -7.14
CA ASP A 139 -0.95 3.07 -5.93
C ASP A 139 -1.75 2.57 -4.73
N TYR A 140 -3.08 2.75 -4.77
CA TYR A 140 -4.00 2.16 -3.79
C TYR A 140 -4.07 0.63 -3.93
N ILE A 141 -4.04 0.08 -5.15
CA ILE A 141 -3.93 -1.38 -5.36
C ILE A 141 -2.60 -1.89 -4.79
N THR A 142 -1.51 -1.14 -4.99
CA THR A 142 -0.20 -1.48 -4.39
C THR A 142 -0.29 -1.46 -2.87
N LEU A 143 -0.87 -0.42 -2.26
CA LEU A 143 -1.10 -0.32 -0.82
C LEU A 143 -1.90 -1.51 -0.28
N LEU A 144 -2.93 -1.96 -1.01
CA LEU A 144 -3.70 -3.14 -0.65
C LEU A 144 -2.82 -4.40 -0.59
N PHE A 145 -1.95 -4.62 -1.57
CA PHE A 145 -1.00 -5.74 -1.54
C PHE A 145 0.00 -5.64 -0.39
N TYR A 146 0.48 -4.43 -0.08
CA TYR A 146 1.31 -4.21 1.11
C TYR A 146 0.56 -4.59 2.40
N LEU A 147 -0.70 -4.16 2.56
CA LEU A 147 -1.53 -4.54 3.71
C LEU A 147 -1.69 -6.05 3.84
N VAL A 148 -1.98 -6.74 2.73
CA VAL A 148 -2.05 -8.21 2.71
C VAL A 148 -0.71 -8.80 3.16
N GLY A 149 0.41 -8.29 2.63
CA GLY A 149 1.76 -8.72 3.00
C GLY A 149 2.04 -8.56 4.49
N PHE A 150 1.75 -7.40 5.06
CA PHE A 150 1.91 -7.15 6.50
C PHE A 150 1.04 -8.08 7.34
N ILE A 151 -0.24 -8.28 6.98
CA ILE A 151 -1.10 -9.22 7.71
C ILE A 151 -0.55 -10.64 7.65
N LEU A 152 -0.02 -11.08 6.51
CA LEU A 152 0.61 -12.40 6.39
C LEU A 152 1.84 -12.53 7.28
N MET A 153 2.69 -11.50 7.33
CA MET A 153 3.86 -11.47 8.23
C MET A 153 3.44 -11.63 9.70
N PHE A 154 2.57 -10.73 10.18
CA PHE A 154 2.13 -10.70 11.57
C PHE A 154 1.21 -11.87 11.98
N LYS A 155 0.66 -12.62 11.01
CA LYS A 155 -0.03 -13.89 11.28
C LYS A 155 0.86 -15.12 11.07
N HIS A 156 2.16 -14.93 10.84
CA HIS A 156 3.13 -16.00 10.53
C HIS A 156 2.70 -16.90 9.35
N LYS A 157 1.97 -16.33 8.39
CA LYS A 157 1.57 -16.94 7.11
C LYS A 157 2.44 -16.41 5.96
N ASP A 158 3.69 -16.12 6.27
CA ASP A 158 4.67 -15.52 5.36
C ASP A 158 5.00 -16.39 4.13
N GLN A 159 4.66 -17.69 4.14
CA GLN A 159 4.79 -18.56 2.97
C GLN A 159 3.99 -18.09 1.74
N TYR A 160 2.97 -17.25 1.93
CA TYR A 160 2.16 -16.70 0.83
C TYR A 160 2.70 -15.37 0.28
N LEU A 161 3.74 -14.79 0.89
CA LEU A 161 4.35 -13.54 0.41
C LEU A 161 4.83 -13.62 -1.05
N PRO A 162 5.45 -14.72 -1.53
CA PRO A 162 5.84 -14.83 -2.93
C PRO A 162 4.66 -14.67 -3.89
N LEU A 163 3.47 -15.18 -3.56
CA LEU A 163 2.27 -15.00 -4.38
C LEU A 163 1.80 -13.54 -4.41
N VAL A 164 1.81 -12.87 -3.25
CA VAL A 164 1.45 -11.44 -3.16
C VAL A 164 2.39 -10.59 -4.01
N VAL A 165 3.68 -10.88 -3.99
CA VAL A 165 4.70 -10.17 -4.78
C VAL A 165 4.53 -10.46 -6.26
N PHE A 166 4.34 -11.73 -6.63
CA PHE A 166 4.11 -12.12 -8.02
C PHE A 166 2.96 -11.31 -8.63
N ILE A 167 1.80 -11.28 -7.96
CA ILE A 167 0.63 -10.53 -8.43
C ILE A 167 0.88 -9.01 -8.35
N GLY A 168 1.45 -8.54 -7.24
CA GLY A 168 1.71 -7.12 -7.02
C GLY A 168 2.68 -6.52 -8.03
N THR A 169 3.64 -7.29 -8.55
CA THR A 169 4.59 -6.84 -9.57
C THR A 169 3.88 -6.49 -10.87
N PHE A 170 2.80 -7.20 -11.24
CA PHE A 170 1.97 -6.85 -12.39
C PHE A 170 1.22 -5.53 -12.25
N ASN A 171 1.18 -4.97 -11.04
CA ASN A 171 0.62 -3.64 -10.79
C ASN A 171 1.72 -2.58 -10.70
N ARG A 172 2.76 -2.84 -9.88
CA ARG A 172 3.86 -1.90 -9.67
C ARG A 172 5.12 -2.58 -9.12
N ASP A 173 6.26 -2.28 -9.74
CA ASP A 173 7.59 -2.76 -9.30
C ASP A 173 7.92 -2.41 -7.85
N GLN A 174 7.31 -1.33 -7.34
CA GLN A 174 7.47 -0.88 -5.96
C GLN A 174 7.12 -1.95 -4.93
N ILE A 175 6.35 -2.99 -5.28
CA ILE A 175 6.05 -4.12 -4.38
C ILE A 175 7.30 -4.82 -3.85
N ILE A 176 8.44 -4.74 -4.57
CA ILE A 176 9.70 -5.34 -4.12
C ILE A 176 10.13 -4.83 -2.74
N PHE A 177 9.75 -3.61 -2.38
CA PHE A 177 10.10 -3.01 -1.10
C PHE A 177 9.37 -3.67 0.09
N LEU A 178 8.31 -4.46 -0.16
CA LEU A 178 7.72 -5.37 0.83
C LEU A 178 8.77 -6.38 1.36
N GLY A 179 9.75 -6.74 0.53
CA GLY A 179 10.86 -7.60 0.92
C GLY A 179 11.77 -6.97 1.98
N VAL A 180 11.97 -5.64 1.91
CA VAL A 180 12.75 -4.89 2.91
C VAL A 180 12.03 -4.92 4.26
N PHE A 181 10.72 -4.66 4.27
CA PHE A 181 9.92 -4.80 5.49
C PHE A 181 9.91 -6.24 6.01
N TYR A 182 9.84 -7.23 5.12
CA TYR A 182 9.91 -8.62 5.53
C TYR A 182 11.25 -8.98 6.19
N VAL A 183 12.37 -8.52 5.65
CA VAL A 183 13.69 -8.71 6.28
C VAL A 183 13.73 -8.03 7.65
N ALA A 184 13.23 -6.80 7.78
CA ALA A 184 13.11 -6.13 9.08
C ALA A 184 12.26 -6.93 10.08
N PHE A 185 11.17 -7.55 9.61
CA PHE A 185 10.31 -8.42 10.41
C PHE A 185 11.05 -9.68 10.88
N LEU A 186 11.80 -10.33 9.99
CA LEU A 186 12.59 -11.52 10.30
C LEU A 186 13.76 -11.25 11.25
N ILE A 187 14.39 -10.07 11.16
CA ILE A 187 15.43 -9.63 12.10
C ILE A 187 14.83 -9.46 13.49
N TRP A 188 13.68 -8.79 13.58
CA TRP A 188 12.99 -8.58 14.85
C TRP A 188 12.58 -9.91 15.50
N GLU A 189 12.05 -10.85 14.72
CA GLU A 189 11.69 -12.21 15.15
C GLU A 189 12.91 -13.14 15.36
N LYS A 190 14.15 -12.64 15.21
CA LYS A 190 15.39 -13.43 15.35
C LYS A 190 15.44 -14.69 14.47
N ARG A 191 14.74 -14.70 13.34
CA ARG A 191 14.56 -15.89 12.47
C ARG A 191 15.06 -15.71 11.04
N LEU A 192 15.80 -14.63 10.77
CA LEU A 192 16.33 -14.30 9.44
C LEU A 192 17.13 -15.46 8.82
N PHE A 193 18.02 -16.09 9.60
CA PHE A 193 18.93 -17.13 9.11
C PHE A 193 18.37 -18.57 9.21
N THR A 194 17.08 -18.74 9.45
CA THR A 194 16.47 -20.08 9.41
C THR A 194 16.32 -20.54 7.96
N LYS A 195 16.44 -21.85 7.71
CA LYS A 195 16.28 -22.44 6.35
C LYS A 195 14.95 -22.04 5.72
N ARG A 196 13.85 -22.03 6.51
CA ARG A 196 12.53 -21.62 6.05
C ARG A 196 12.50 -20.15 5.62
N SER A 197 13.04 -19.24 6.43
CA SER A 197 13.06 -17.81 6.10
C SER A 197 13.87 -17.52 4.84
N ILE A 198 15.06 -18.13 4.73
CA ILE A 198 15.91 -18.01 3.54
C ILE A 198 15.18 -18.53 2.29
N ALA A 199 14.53 -19.70 2.38
CA ALA A 199 13.74 -20.24 1.26
C ALA A 199 12.61 -19.30 0.84
N ILE A 200 11.89 -18.69 1.79
CA ILE A 200 10.83 -17.72 1.48
C ILE A 200 11.42 -16.47 0.82
N ILE A 201 12.55 -15.95 1.29
CA ILE A 201 13.23 -14.80 0.66
C ILE A 201 13.65 -15.13 -0.78
N ILE A 202 14.23 -16.31 -1.02
CA ILE A 202 14.61 -16.74 -2.38
C ILE A 202 13.36 -16.84 -3.26
N MET A 203 12.29 -17.48 -2.79
CA MET A 203 11.03 -17.59 -3.53
C MET A 203 10.37 -16.23 -3.79
N PHE A 204 10.49 -15.28 -2.86
CA PHE A 204 10.04 -13.90 -3.03
C PHE A 204 10.74 -13.25 -4.24
N PHE A 205 12.07 -13.34 -4.31
CA PHE A 205 12.82 -12.77 -5.43
C PHE A 205 12.54 -13.50 -6.74
N ILE A 206 12.44 -14.84 -6.73
CA ILE A 206 12.07 -15.61 -7.92
C ILE A 206 10.69 -15.18 -8.43
N ALA A 207 9.70 -15.04 -7.54
CA ALA A 207 8.37 -14.57 -7.90
C ALA A 207 8.39 -13.15 -8.51
N TYR A 208 9.13 -12.23 -7.88
CA TYR A 208 9.32 -10.88 -8.42
C TYR A 208 9.93 -10.90 -9.83
N PHE A 209 11.07 -11.57 -9.99
CA PHE A 209 11.77 -11.64 -11.28
C PHE A 209 10.95 -12.38 -12.33
N ALA A 210 10.21 -13.43 -11.97
CA ALA A 210 9.34 -14.15 -12.89
C ALA A 210 8.22 -13.23 -13.43
N ALA A 211 7.53 -12.50 -12.56
CA ALA A 211 6.50 -11.55 -12.97
C ALA A 211 7.10 -10.41 -13.83
N TYR A 212 8.18 -9.80 -13.36
CA TYR A 212 8.87 -8.71 -14.06
C TYR A 212 9.37 -9.13 -15.45
N MET A 213 10.01 -10.31 -15.56
CA MET A 213 10.51 -10.83 -16.83
C MET A 213 9.38 -11.27 -17.74
N SER A 214 8.29 -11.84 -17.21
CA SER A 214 7.14 -12.25 -18.03
C SER A 214 6.54 -11.07 -18.79
N LEU A 215 6.40 -9.91 -18.13
CA LEU A 215 5.92 -8.67 -18.75
C LEU A 215 6.87 -8.16 -19.83
N ARG A 216 8.18 -8.24 -19.60
CA ARG A 216 9.19 -7.81 -20.58
C ARG A 216 9.32 -8.76 -21.77
N ILE A 217 9.09 -10.06 -21.55
CA ILE A 217 9.04 -11.03 -22.65
C ILE A 217 7.77 -10.79 -23.49
N PHE A 218 6.64 -10.49 -22.84
CA PHE A 218 5.37 -10.27 -23.53
C PHE A 218 5.31 -8.94 -24.29
N TYR A 219 5.65 -7.81 -23.64
CA TYR A 219 5.60 -6.47 -24.23
C TYR A 219 6.91 -5.99 -24.87
N GLY A 220 7.98 -6.77 -24.72
CA GLY A 220 9.32 -6.45 -25.21
C GLY A 220 10.21 -5.70 -24.20
N PHE A 221 11.52 -5.83 -24.39
CA PHE A 221 12.54 -5.13 -23.61
C PHE A 221 12.68 -3.70 -24.12
N ARG A 222 11.80 -2.80 -23.67
CA ARG A 222 11.89 -1.37 -23.95
C ARG A 222 12.64 -0.63 -22.85
N GLU A 223 13.44 0.35 -23.25
CA GLU A 223 14.10 1.27 -22.34
C GLU A 223 13.08 2.16 -21.63
N ASN A 224 13.33 2.44 -20.36
CA ASN A 224 12.52 3.40 -19.62
C ASN A 224 12.93 4.82 -20.05
N LYS A 225 12.05 5.50 -20.80
CA LYS A 225 12.28 6.90 -21.23
C LYS A 225 12.36 7.88 -20.04
N TYR A 226 11.84 7.49 -18.87
CA TYR A 226 12.03 8.21 -17.62
C TYR A 226 13.39 7.81 -17.02
N VAL A 227 14.46 8.23 -17.68
CA VAL A 227 15.84 8.01 -17.25
C VAL A 227 16.07 8.72 -15.91
N THR A 228 16.87 8.11 -15.04
CA THR A 228 17.24 8.62 -13.71
C THR A 228 17.57 10.11 -13.71
N ASP A 229 18.28 10.59 -14.73
CA ASP A 229 18.69 11.98 -14.86
C ASP A 229 17.50 12.93 -15.04
N ILE A 230 16.48 12.54 -15.81
CA ILE A 230 15.27 13.34 -16.04
C ILE A 230 14.45 13.44 -14.75
N GLN A 231 14.28 12.33 -14.03
CA GLN A 231 13.54 12.32 -12.77
C GLN A 231 14.25 13.13 -11.69
N THR A 232 15.56 12.95 -11.57
CA THR A 232 16.40 13.66 -10.60
C THR A 232 16.40 15.17 -10.88
N SER A 233 16.60 15.57 -12.13
CA SER A 233 16.56 17.00 -12.52
C SER A 233 15.17 17.61 -12.30
N THR A 234 14.10 16.88 -12.59
CA THR A 234 12.72 17.33 -12.30
C THR A 234 12.52 17.56 -10.81
N ASN A 235 12.96 16.64 -9.96
CA ASN A 235 12.85 16.76 -8.50
C ASN A 235 13.66 17.92 -7.94
N ILE A 236 14.86 18.17 -8.48
CA ILE A 236 15.70 19.30 -8.08
C ILE A 236 15.05 20.62 -8.52
N ALA A 237 14.56 20.69 -9.76
CA ALA A 237 13.97 21.91 -10.31
C ALA A 237 12.67 22.33 -9.58
N HIS A 238 11.91 21.37 -9.05
CA HIS A 238 10.63 21.62 -8.36
C HIS A 238 10.71 21.33 -6.85
N TRP A 239 11.92 21.41 -6.27
CA TRP A 239 12.15 21.00 -4.89
C TRP A 239 11.28 21.76 -3.87
N ASP A 240 11.05 23.05 -4.08
CA ASP A 240 10.26 23.88 -3.17
C ASP A 240 8.78 23.44 -3.12
N GLU A 241 8.18 23.14 -4.28
CA GLU A 241 6.81 22.62 -4.37
C GLU A 241 6.70 21.23 -3.74
N ILE A 242 7.67 20.36 -4.01
CA ILE A 242 7.75 19.03 -3.41
C ILE A 242 7.85 19.15 -1.89
N LEU A 243 8.73 20.01 -1.39
CA LEU A 243 8.92 20.20 0.05
C LEU A 243 7.64 20.73 0.72
N GLY A 244 6.94 21.68 0.10
CA GLY A 244 5.63 22.15 0.57
C GLY A 244 4.62 21.01 0.71
N LEU A 245 4.44 20.21 -0.35
CA LEU A 245 3.53 19.07 -0.34
C LEU A 245 3.92 18.02 0.71
N TRP A 246 5.21 17.74 0.89
CA TRP A 246 5.71 16.78 1.87
C TRP A 246 5.56 17.26 3.31
N ILE A 247 5.71 18.57 3.56
CA ILE A 247 5.43 19.18 4.87
C ILE A 247 3.96 18.97 5.23
N GLU A 248 3.06 19.23 4.30
CA GLU A 248 1.63 19.11 4.54
C GLU A 248 1.18 17.66 4.78
N GLN A 249 1.76 16.70 4.05
CA GLN A 249 1.23 15.34 3.99
C GLN A 249 2.02 14.30 4.79
N VAL A 250 3.34 14.47 4.92
CA VAL A 250 4.25 13.43 5.44
C VAL A 250 4.90 13.85 6.76
N PHE A 251 5.27 15.13 6.89
CA PHE A 251 6.14 15.62 7.97
C PHE A 251 5.56 15.40 9.37
N VAL A 252 4.27 15.66 9.58
CA VAL A 252 3.61 15.42 10.88
C VAL A 252 3.74 13.95 11.29
N PHE A 253 3.50 13.02 10.36
CA PHE A 253 3.63 11.59 10.63
C PHE A 253 5.07 11.17 10.92
N VAL A 254 6.05 11.76 10.22
CA VAL A 254 7.47 11.50 10.48
C VAL A 254 7.89 11.98 11.87
N ILE A 255 7.48 13.20 12.27
CA ILE A 255 7.78 13.74 13.61
C ILE A 255 7.16 12.85 14.69
N LEU A 256 5.87 12.53 14.57
CA LEU A 256 5.19 11.67 15.53
C LEU A 256 5.87 10.29 15.61
N SER A 257 6.28 9.73 14.47
CA SER A 257 7.01 8.46 14.41
C SER A 257 8.40 8.55 15.02
N ALA A 258 9.10 9.68 14.88
CA ALA A 258 10.39 9.92 15.52
C ALA A 258 10.26 9.98 17.05
N PHE A 259 9.22 10.62 17.58
CA PHE A 259 8.92 10.58 19.02
C PHE A 259 8.53 9.17 19.50
N ALA A 260 7.80 8.41 18.67
CA ALA A 260 7.46 7.02 18.95
C ALA A 260 8.67 6.07 18.85
N PHE A 261 9.77 6.50 18.24
CA PHE A 261 10.88 5.63 17.88
C PHE A 261 11.41 4.84 19.06
N LYS A 262 11.69 5.49 20.19
CA LYS A 262 12.22 4.81 21.39
C LYS A 262 11.27 3.76 21.95
N LYS A 263 9.96 4.00 21.87
CA LYS A 263 8.89 3.14 22.40
C LYS A 263 8.50 1.99 21.47
N SER A 264 8.82 2.10 20.19
CA SER A 264 8.42 1.14 19.16
C SER A 264 9.28 -0.12 19.17
N SER A 265 8.73 -1.20 18.61
CA SER A 265 9.46 -2.46 18.43
C SER A 265 10.60 -2.32 17.41
N LEU A 266 11.53 -3.28 17.42
CA LEU A 266 12.64 -3.29 16.48
C LEU A 266 12.16 -3.34 15.03
N PHE A 267 11.08 -4.06 14.73
CA PHE A 267 10.47 -4.08 13.40
C PHE A 267 10.12 -2.67 12.91
N PHE A 268 9.38 -1.90 13.71
CA PHE A 268 8.97 -0.53 13.35
C PHE A 268 10.17 0.42 13.25
N LYS A 269 11.17 0.28 14.14
CA LYS A 269 12.41 1.05 14.09
C LYS A 269 13.18 0.82 12.78
N LEU A 270 13.42 -0.45 12.43
CA LEU A 270 14.11 -0.82 11.21
C LEU A 270 13.30 -0.43 9.96
N SER A 271 11.99 -0.61 10.00
CA SER A 271 11.10 -0.23 8.90
C SER A 271 11.10 1.29 8.69
N LEU A 272 11.04 2.09 9.76
CA LEU A 272 11.15 3.56 9.67
C LEU A 272 12.49 3.98 9.06
N LEU A 273 13.59 3.39 9.51
CA LEU A 273 14.92 3.69 8.95
C LEU A 273 15.00 3.30 7.47
N SER A 274 14.38 2.17 7.08
CA SER A 274 14.35 1.75 5.68
C SER A 274 13.59 2.75 4.79
N LEU A 275 12.66 3.55 5.34
CA LEU A 275 11.98 4.58 4.56
C LEU A 275 12.95 5.66 4.06
N ILE A 276 14.08 5.91 4.73
CA ILE A 276 15.11 6.82 4.21
C ILE A 276 15.67 6.28 2.88
N LEU A 277 15.96 4.97 2.84
CA LEU A 277 16.38 4.30 1.62
C LEU A 277 15.27 4.31 0.57
N TYR A 278 14.02 4.08 0.96
CA TYR A 278 12.87 4.18 0.08
C TYR A 278 12.82 5.55 -0.60
N VAL A 279 12.76 6.63 0.19
CA VAL A 279 12.69 8.00 -0.34
C VAL A 279 13.90 8.32 -1.22
N GLY A 280 15.10 7.88 -0.84
CA GLY A 280 16.30 8.02 -1.66
C GLY A 280 16.17 7.35 -3.03
N ILE A 281 15.76 6.07 -3.07
CA ILE A 281 15.54 5.36 -4.35
C ILE A 281 14.47 6.06 -5.19
N PHE A 282 13.41 6.54 -4.56
CA PHE A 282 12.34 7.27 -5.24
C PHE A 282 12.79 8.60 -5.81
N PHE A 283 13.64 9.35 -5.11
CA PHE A 283 14.19 10.60 -5.61
C PHE A 283 14.93 10.42 -6.95
N PHE A 284 15.61 9.28 -7.13
CA PHE A 284 16.35 8.99 -8.36
C PHE A 284 15.48 8.35 -9.45
N ASN A 285 14.48 7.53 -9.09
CA ASN A 285 13.74 6.70 -10.05
C ASN A 285 12.29 7.16 -10.28
N SER A 286 11.90 8.30 -9.69
CA SER A 286 10.53 8.78 -9.69
C SER A 286 10.43 10.27 -9.38
N ILE A 287 9.31 10.90 -9.75
CA ILE A 287 8.96 12.26 -9.31
C ILE A 287 8.41 12.20 -7.87
N LEU A 288 8.97 12.99 -6.95
CA LEU A 288 8.56 13.03 -5.54
C LEU A 288 7.25 13.80 -5.29
N SER A 289 6.79 14.59 -6.26
CA SER A 289 5.46 15.24 -6.20
C SER A 289 4.30 14.26 -6.32
N GLN A 290 4.57 13.02 -6.76
CA GLN A 290 3.58 11.92 -6.82
C GLN A 290 3.48 11.23 -5.46
N ILE A 291 2.84 11.87 -4.47
CA ILE A 291 2.85 11.44 -3.07
C ILE A 291 2.15 10.11 -2.84
N ALA A 292 1.21 9.70 -3.70
CA ALA A 292 0.59 8.38 -3.63
C ALA A 292 1.62 7.22 -3.62
N LYS A 293 2.83 7.44 -4.16
CA LYS A 293 3.95 6.50 -4.10
C LYS A 293 4.45 6.18 -2.68
N ILE A 294 4.16 7.03 -1.71
CA ILE A 294 4.58 6.90 -0.32
C ILE A 294 3.48 6.25 0.52
N LEU A 295 2.31 5.94 -0.07
CA LEU A 295 1.21 5.25 0.62
C LEU A 295 1.66 4.03 1.44
N PRO A 296 2.54 3.13 0.94
CA PRO A 296 3.04 2.01 1.73
C PRO A 296 3.78 2.41 3.01
N ALA A 297 4.46 3.57 3.03
CA ALA A 297 5.16 4.07 4.19
C ALA A 297 4.20 4.39 5.35
N TYR A 298 2.97 4.80 5.06
CA TYR A 298 1.97 5.07 6.10
C TYR A 298 1.53 3.81 6.86
N LEU A 299 1.80 2.60 6.35
CA LEU A 299 1.63 1.37 7.12
C LEU A 299 2.64 1.25 8.27
N ILE A 300 3.74 2.00 8.23
CA ILE A 300 4.69 2.14 9.34
C ILE A 300 4.38 3.40 10.15
N LEU A 301 4.17 4.52 9.47
CA LEU A 301 4.01 5.83 10.11
C LEU A 301 2.71 5.94 10.91
N ILE A 302 1.58 5.40 10.43
CA ILE A 302 0.30 5.47 11.16
C ILE A 302 0.38 4.71 12.48
N PRO A 303 0.76 3.41 12.53
CA PRO A 303 0.90 2.71 13.80
C PRO A 303 1.87 3.40 14.78
N MET A 304 3.00 3.91 14.29
CA MET A 304 3.94 4.66 15.15
C MET A 304 3.32 5.95 15.69
N SER A 305 2.63 6.71 14.85
CA SER A 305 1.93 7.94 15.27
C SER A 305 0.82 7.66 16.29
N LEU A 306 0.07 6.57 16.12
CA LEU A 306 -0.98 6.18 17.05
C LEU A 306 -0.47 5.89 18.46
N GLN A 307 0.76 5.38 18.63
CA GLN A 307 1.36 5.21 19.96
C GLN A 307 1.51 6.54 20.72
N ILE A 308 1.79 7.63 20.00
CA ILE A 308 1.90 8.97 20.58
C ILE A 308 0.52 9.57 20.82
N LEU A 309 -0.37 9.49 19.82
CA LEU A 309 -1.69 10.13 19.87
C LEU A 309 -2.64 9.47 20.89
N SER A 310 -2.60 8.14 21.01
CA SER A 310 -3.47 7.39 21.93
C SER A 310 -2.83 7.09 23.29
N GLY A 311 -1.49 7.15 23.37
CA GLY A 311 -0.73 6.65 24.52
C GLY A 311 -0.71 5.12 24.66
N GLU A 312 -1.40 4.39 23.79
CA GLU A 312 -1.46 2.92 23.80
C GLU A 312 -0.15 2.32 23.27
N ARG A 313 0.42 1.35 24.01
CA ARG A 313 1.55 0.55 23.53
C ARG A 313 1.06 -0.54 22.58
N MET A 314 1.92 -0.92 21.63
CA MET A 314 1.59 -1.97 20.66
C MET A 314 1.62 -3.37 21.32
N LYS A 315 0.43 -3.90 21.61
CA LYS A 315 0.23 -5.16 22.36
C LYS A 315 0.92 -6.37 21.75
N TYR A 316 0.99 -6.44 20.41
CA TYR A 316 1.63 -7.54 19.67
C TYR A 316 3.07 -7.81 20.15
N PHE A 317 3.79 -6.76 20.54
CA PHE A 317 5.22 -6.83 20.89
C PHE A 317 5.47 -7.04 22.38
N ASP A 318 4.50 -6.72 23.23
CA ASP A 318 4.64 -6.90 24.68
C ASP A 318 4.56 -8.39 25.07
N LYS A 319 3.80 -9.20 24.31
CA LYS A 319 3.60 -10.63 24.59
C LYS A 319 4.85 -11.49 24.37
N LEU A 320 5.67 -11.16 23.35
CA LEU A 320 6.91 -11.90 23.07
C LEU A 320 7.99 -11.66 24.15
N ASN A 321 8.02 -10.46 24.74
CA ASN A 321 8.98 -10.15 25.81
C ASN A 321 8.61 -10.81 27.15
N SER A 322 7.30 -10.99 27.44
CA SER A 322 6.88 -11.69 28.66
C SER A 322 7.17 -13.19 28.60
N ASP A 323 7.00 -13.81 27.44
CA ASP A 323 7.24 -15.24 27.27
C ASP A 323 8.76 -15.55 27.37
N ASP A 324 9.62 -14.70 26.80
CA ASP A 324 11.09 -14.80 26.91
C ASP A 324 11.60 -14.65 28.36
N LEU A 325 11.00 -13.76 29.17
CA LEU A 325 11.36 -13.58 30.57
C LEU A 325 10.94 -14.78 31.44
N SER A 326 9.77 -15.35 31.18
CA SER A 326 9.29 -16.53 31.92
C SER A 326 10.10 -17.79 31.62
N ALA A 327 10.62 -17.93 30.39
CA ALA A 327 11.49 -19.04 30.02
C ALA A 327 12.88 -18.94 30.68
N ALA A 328 13.43 -17.72 30.80
CA ALA A 328 14.72 -17.48 31.43
C ALA A 328 14.72 -17.68 32.96
N GLU A 329 13.57 -17.52 33.62
CA GLU A 329 13.43 -17.78 35.07
C GLU A 329 13.21 -19.28 35.39
N SER A 330 13.03 -20.12 34.36
CA SER A 330 12.79 -21.56 34.51
C SER A 330 14.02 -22.44 34.22
N THR A 331 15.17 -21.83 33.92
CA THR A 331 16.47 -22.49 33.66
C THR A 331 17.50 -22.11 34.70
#